data_AF-A0A0S9K9N7-F1
#
_entry.id   AF-A0A0S9K9N7-F1
#
_cell.length_a   1.000
_cell.length_b   1.000
_cell.length_c   1.000
_cell.angle_alpha   90.00
_cell.angle_beta   90.00
_cell.angle_gamma   90.00
#
_symmetry.space_group_name_H-M   'P 1'
#
loop_
_entity.id
_entity.type
_entity.pdbx_description
1 polymer ?
#
loop_
_entity_poly.entity_id
_entity_poly.type
_entity_poly.pdbx_seq_one_letter_code
_entity_poly.pdbx_strand_id
1 'polypeptide(L)'
;MDSTPTPSLERCSIARSLEVLGQKWSMLIVREAFWGRTRFAEFRSRLGVAPDVLTDRLGRLVDAGILERRPYRADGEREREEYVLTDAGTALLPVLAAMNAWGDEFRPTGFGSAAVYTDRATGSPVRLAFLDADGVEHDTADVAVVRGPGAASVA
;
A
#
# COMPACT_ATOMS: atom_id res chain seq x y z
N MET A 1 -16.64 9.66 -21.93
CA MET A 1 -17.14 8.28 -21.95
C MET A 1 -17.32 7.89 -20.50
N ASP A 2 -18.56 7.96 -20.03
CA ASP A 2 -18.92 7.68 -18.65
C ASP A 2 -19.10 6.15 -18.55
N SER A 3 -18.06 5.48 -18.08
CA SER A 3 -18.10 4.03 -17.86
C SER A 3 -18.70 3.80 -16.48
N THR A 4 -20.02 3.75 -16.39
CA THR A 4 -20.68 3.30 -15.16
C THR A 4 -20.12 1.92 -14.82
N PRO A 5 -19.49 1.73 -13.64
CA PRO A 5 -18.93 0.44 -13.28
C PRO A 5 -20.04 -0.61 -13.25
N THR A 6 -19.77 -1.80 -13.80
CA THR A 6 -20.70 -2.92 -13.71
C THR A 6 -21.00 -3.22 -12.23
N PRO A 7 -22.25 -3.55 -11.83
CA PRO A 7 -22.62 -3.78 -10.43
C PRO A 7 -21.74 -4.80 -9.66
N SER A 8 -21.05 -5.68 -10.39
CA SER A 8 -20.07 -6.62 -9.83
C SER A 8 -18.75 -5.96 -9.40
N LEU A 9 -18.31 -4.89 -10.08
CA LEU A 9 -17.10 -4.15 -9.73
C LEU A 9 -17.33 -3.24 -8.52
N GLU A 10 -18.51 -2.63 -8.39
CA GLU A 10 -18.86 -1.82 -7.21
C GLU A 10 -18.80 -2.62 -5.90
N ARG A 11 -19.16 -3.91 -5.96
CA ARG A 11 -19.08 -4.83 -4.81
C ARG A 11 -17.68 -5.42 -4.59
N CYS A 12 -16.79 -5.31 -5.57
CA CYS A 12 -15.45 -5.85 -5.51
C CYS A 12 -14.55 -4.96 -4.64
N SER A 13 -14.10 -5.46 -3.49
CA SER A 13 -13.16 -4.75 -2.62
C SER A 13 -11.86 -4.40 -3.35
N ILE A 14 -11.35 -5.30 -4.18
CA ILE A 14 -10.13 -5.05 -4.98
C ILE A 14 -10.33 -3.87 -5.92
N ALA A 15 -11.46 -3.81 -6.64
CA ALA A 15 -11.74 -2.70 -7.56
C ALA A 15 -11.77 -1.35 -6.83
N ARG A 16 -12.47 -1.28 -5.69
CA ARG A 16 -12.51 -0.09 -4.83
C ARG A 16 -11.14 0.28 -4.27
N SER A 17 -10.34 -0.70 -3.86
CA SER A 17 -8.95 -0.45 -3.44
C SER A 17 -8.11 0.12 -4.56
N LEU A 18 -8.29 -0.34 -5.81
CA LEU A 18 -7.52 0.13 -6.97
C LEU A 18 -7.86 1.57 -7.37
N GLU A 19 -9.03 2.11 -7.03
CA GLU A 19 -9.35 3.53 -7.23
C GLU A 19 -8.36 4.46 -6.51
N VAL A 20 -7.85 4.01 -5.36
CA VAL A 20 -6.87 4.74 -4.55
C VAL A 20 -5.44 4.25 -4.79
N LEU A 21 -5.24 2.93 -4.75
CA LEU A 21 -3.92 2.30 -4.73
C LEU A 21 -3.36 2.00 -6.13
N GLY A 22 -4.24 1.84 -7.14
CA GLY A 22 -3.86 1.44 -8.51
C GLY A 22 -3.11 2.52 -9.29
N GLN A 23 -2.95 3.70 -8.70
CA GLN A 23 -2.22 4.82 -9.27
C GLN A 23 -0.73 4.67 -8.97
N LYS A 24 0.13 4.78 -9.99
CA LYS A 24 1.57 4.46 -9.94
C LYS A 24 2.31 4.96 -8.67
N TRP A 25 2.01 6.18 -8.23
CA TRP A 25 2.74 6.82 -7.13
C TRP A 25 2.17 6.50 -5.76
N SER A 26 0.92 6.03 -5.64
CA SER A 26 0.26 5.80 -4.35
C SER A 26 1.05 4.80 -3.49
N MET A 27 1.31 3.60 -4.02
CA MET A 27 2.06 2.58 -3.29
C MET A 27 3.52 2.94 -3.04
N LEU A 28 4.14 3.74 -3.93
CA LEU A 28 5.50 4.23 -3.73
C LEU A 28 5.58 5.26 -2.59
N ILE A 29 4.60 6.16 -2.46
CA ILE A 29 4.51 7.10 -1.33
C ILE A 29 4.32 6.32 -0.02
N VAL A 30 3.40 5.35 0.00
CA VAL A 30 3.17 4.50 1.19
C VAL A 30 4.46 3.75 1.59
N ARG A 31 5.21 3.21 0.61
CA ARG A 31 6.53 2.58 0.87
C ARG A 31 7.51 3.56 1.55
N GLU A 32 7.64 4.76 1.03
CA GLU A 32 8.52 5.77 1.64
C GLU A 32 8.05 6.16 3.05
N ALA A 33 6.75 6.18 3.30
CA ALA A 33 6.20 6.43 4.64
C ALA A 33 6.58 5.33 5.64
N PHE A 34 6.58 4.06 5.22
CA PHE A 34 7.13 2.96 6.04
C PHE A 34 8.63 3.08 6.30
N TRP A 35 9.38 3.74 5.41
CA TRP A 35 10.78 4.10 5.63
C TRP A 35 10.97 5.41 6.43
N GLY A 36 9.89 5.91 7.06
CA GLY A 36 9.93 7.05 7.98
C GLY A 36 9.92 8.40 7.30
N ARG A 37 9.55 8.49 6.02
CA ARG A 37 9.38 9.79 5.34
C ARG A 37 8.01 10.35 5.65
N THR A 38 7.97 11.59 6.09
CA THR A 38 6.72 12.25 6.48
C THR A 38 6.56 13.60 5.80
N ARG A 39 7.62 14.17 5.20
CA ARG A 39 7.57 15.53 4.64
C ARG A 39 7.48 15.51 3.13
N PHE A 40 6.73 16.44 2.54
CA PHE A 40 6.60 16.59 1.08
C PHE A 40 7.95 16.60 0.35
N ALA A 41 8.92 17.35 0.88
CA ALA A 41 10.25 17.46 0.28
C ALA A 41 11.01 16.12 0.26
N GLU A 42 10.82 15.26 1.28
CA GLU A 42 11.45 13.94 1.34
C GLU A 42 10.85 13.02 0.29
N PHE A 43 9.52 12.95 0.19
CA PHE A 43 8.84 12.17 -0.84
C PHE A 43 9.27 12.62 -2.24
N ARG A 44 9.27 13.93 -2.50
CA ARG A 44 9.69 14.48 -3.79
C ARG A 44 11.13 14.13 -4.13
N SER A 45 12.05 14.36 -3.20
CA SER A 45 13.47 14.08 -3.40
C SER A 45 13.71 12.61 -3.67
N ARG A 46 12.94 11.72 -3.03
CA ARG A 46 13.18 10.29 -3.10
C ARG A 46 12.52 9.62 -4.31
N LEU A 47 11.34 10.10 -4.71
CA LEU A 47 10.56 9.53 -5.80
C LEU A 47 10.80 10.22 -7.16
N GLY A 48 11.34 11.44 -7.17
CA GLY A 48 11.55 12.21 -8.41
C GLY A 48 10.25 12.59 -9.13
N VAL A 49 9.11 12.51 -8.45
CA VAL A 49 7.79 12.82 -9.00
C VAL A 49 7.59 14.34 -9.11
N ALA A 50 6.81 14.76 -10.10
CA ALA A 50 6.45 16.16 -10.27
C ALA A 50 5.66 16.70 -9.06
N PRO A 51 5.85 17.97 -8.63
CA PRO A 51 5.25 18.49 -7.39
C PRO A 51 3.72 18.47 -7.38
N ASP A 52 3.10 18.79 -8.51
CA ASP A 52 1.66 18.78 -8.73
C ASP A 52 1.09 17.36 -8.60
N VAL A 53 1.75 16.38 -9.23
CA VAL A 53 1.38 14.96 -9.12
C VAL A 53 1.54 14.47 -7.68
N LEU A 54 2.62 14.85 -6.99
CA LEU A 54 2.81 14.47 -5.58
C LEU A 54 1.72 15.08 -4.68
N THR A 55 1.34 16.34 -4.93
CA THR A 55 0.29 17.04 -4.19
C THR A 55 -1.05 16.33 -4.35
N ASP A 56 -1.46 16.01 -5.59
CA ASP A 56 -2.68 15.25 -5.86
C ASP A 56 -2.67 13.89 -5.14
N ARG A 57 -1.54 13.17 -5.19
CA ARG A 57 -1.45 11.82 -4.62
C ARG A 57 -1.47 11.83 -3.10
N LEU A 58 -0.74 12.75 -2.46
CA LEU A 58 -0.80 12.91 -1.01
C LEU A 58 -2.21 13.30 -0.56
N GLY A 59 -2.86 14.23 -1.28
CA GLY A 59 -4.25 14.60 -1.02
C GLY A 59 -5.20 13.40 -1.06
N ARG A 60 -5.16 12.60 -2.13
CA ARG A 60 -6.01 11.41 -2.26
C ARG A 60 -5.74 10.34 -1.19
N LEU A 61 -4.47 10.16 -0.79
CA LEU A 61 -4.13 9.23 0.29
C LEU A 61 -4.64 9.74 1.64
N VAL A 62 -4.69 11.06 1.85
CA VAL A 62 -5.31 11.67 3.03
C VAL A 62 -6.82 11.53 3.00
N ASP A 63 -7.47 11.82 1.86
CA ASP A 63 -8.92 11.70 1.69
C ASP A 63 -9.40 10.24 1.88
N ALA A 64 -8.60 9.27 1.45
CA ALA A 64 -8.85 7.85 1.65
C ALA A 64 -8.51 7.35 3.07
N GLY A 65 -8.02 8.23 3.95
CA GLY A 65 -7.65 7.90 5.32
C GLY A 65 -6.43 6.99 5.44
N ILE A 66 -5.60 6.86 4.41
CA ILE A 66 -4.34 6.08 4.43
C ILE A 66 -3.22 6.88 5.11
N LEU A 67 -3.19 8.19 4.85
CA LEU A 67 -2.34 9.14 5.51
C LEU A 67 -3.21 10.12 6.30
N GLU A 68 -2.64 10.73 7.33
CA GLU A 68 -3.21 11.90 7.96
C GLU A 68 -2.20 13.04 7.90
N ARG A 69 -2.73 14.27 7.84
CA ARG A 69 -1.92 15.48 7.79
C ARG A 69 -1.83 16.09 9.17
N ARG A 70 -0.62 16.23 9.70
CA ARG A 70 -0.36 16.80 11.02
C ARG A 70 0.50 18.06 10.91
N PRO A 71 0.26 19.08 11.76
CA PRO A 71 1.18 20.20 11.88
C PRO A 71 2.49 19.67 12.48
N TYR A 72 3.59 20.01 11.82
CA TYR A 72 4.94 19.71 12.22
C TYR A 72 5.72 21.03 12.35
N ARG A 73 6.37 21.24 13.48
CA ARG A 73 7.23 22.40 13.70
C ARG A 73 8.54 21.97 14.33
N ALA A 74 9.63 22.09 13.56
CA ALA A 74 10.96 22.02 14.14
C ALA A 74 11.26 23.31 14.91
N ASP A 75 12.07 23.21 15.97
CA ASP A 75 12.45 24.36 16.80
C ASP A 75 13.04 25.49 15.95
N GLY A 76 12.47 26.69 16.09
CA GLY A 76 12.88 27.88 15.35
C GLY A 76 12.39 27.97 13.90
N GLU A 77 11.67 26.97 13.37
CA GLU A 77 11.13 26.99 12.01
C GLU A 77 9.64 27.38 11.95
N ARG A 78 9.18 27.69 10.72
CA ARG A 78 7.76 27.84 10.40
C ARG A 78 7.06 26.48 10.49
N GLU A 79 5.80 26.51 10.89
CA GLU A 79 4.93 25.33 10.85
C GLU A 79 4.86 24.79 9.42
N ARG A 80 5.04 23.48 9.29
CA ARG A 80 4.93 22.71 8.05
C ARG A 80 3.93 21.59 8.28
N GLU A 81 3.55 20.92 7.21
CA GLU A 81 2.72 19.73 7.29
C GLU A 81 3.58 18.48 7.14
N GLU A 82 3.28 17.48 7.95
CA GLU A 82 3.75 16.11 7.78
C GLU A 82 2.58 15.17 7.46
N TYR A 83 2.90 14.09 6.77
CA TYR A 83 1.99 13.05 6.35
C TYR A 83 2.41 11.76 7.04
N VAL A 84 1.55 11.22 7.91
CA VAL A 84 1.86 10.01 8.68
C VAL A 84 0.85 8.91 8.39
N LEU A 85 1.29 7.66 8.45
CA LEU A 85 0.42 6.50 8.25
C LEU A 85 -0.63 6.44 9.36
N THR A 86 -1.88 6.21 8.97
CA THR A 86 -2.96 5.84 9.87
C THR A 86 -2.94 4.32 10.11
N ASP A 87 -3.91 3.81 10.87
CA ASP A 87 -4.16 2.36 10.98
C ASP A 87 -4.47 1.73 9.62
N ALA A 88 -5.28 2.40 8.80
CA ALA A 88 -5.60 1.94 7.44
C ALA A 88 -4.37 1.95 6.53
N GLY A 89 -3.47 2.93 6.67
CA GLY A 89 -2.20 2.96 5.94
C GLY A 89 -1.24 1.88 6.40
N THR A 90 -1.15 1.65 7.71
CA THR A 90 -0.32 0.58 8.30
C THR A 90 -0.77 -0.80 7.81
N ALA A 91 -2.07 -1.00 7.64
CA ALA A 91 -2.65 -2.24 7.11
C ALA A 91 -2.25 -2.55 5.65
N LEU A 92 -1.60 -1.62 4.93
CA LEU A 92 -1.08 -1.85 3.58
C LEU A 92 0.29 -2.55 3.55
N LEU A 93 0.93 -2.77 4.71
CA LEU A 93 2.24 -3.44 4.76
C LEU A 93 2.25 -4.83 4.08
N PRO A 94 1.25 -5.71 4.29
CA PRO A 94 1.17 -6.99 3.57
C PRO A 94 1.00 -6.82 2.06
N VAL A 95 0.30 -5.78 1.61
CA VAL A 95 0.13 -5.49 0.17
C VAL A 95 1.48 -5.11 -0.45
N LEU A 96 2.25 -4.25 0.22
CA LEU A 96 3.61 -3.91 -0.19
C LEU A 96 4.51 -5.15 -0.23
N ALA A 97 4.44 -6.01 0.78
CA ALA A 97 5.22 -7.24 0.83
C ALA A 97 4.89 -8.19 -0.33
N ALA A 98 3.60 -8.34 -0.66
CA ALA A 98 3.16 -9.17 -1.79
C ALA A 98 3.66 -8.59 -3.13
N MET A 99 3.55 -7.28 -3.32
CA MET A 99 4.07 -6.60 -4.52
C MET A 99 5.59 -6.74 -4.65
N ASN A 100 6.32 -6.64 -3.54
CA ASN A 100 7.77 -6.78 -3.52
C ASN A 100 8.20 -8.21 -3.85
N ALA A 101 7.58 -9.22 -3.22
CA ALA A 101 7.88 -10.63 -3.49
C ALA A 101 7.63 -11.00 -4.96
N TRP A 102 6.49 -10.58 -5.53
CA TRP A 102 6.20 -10.79 -6.95
C TRP A 102 7.22 -10.09 -7.86
N GLY A 103 7.62 -8.86 -7.50
CA GLY A 103 8.63 -8.11 -8.23
C GLY A 103 10.01 -8.76 -8.20
N ASP A 104 10.42 -9.29 -7.06
CA ASP A 104 11.70 -9.97 -6.91
C ASP A 104 11.78 -11.25 -7.75
N GLU A 105 10.69 -12.02 -7.79
CA GLU A 105 10.61 -13.28 -8.54
C GLU A 105 10.52 -13.05 -10.05
N PHE A 106 9.58 -12.19 -10.50
CA PHE A 106 9.24 -12.07 -11.92
C PHE A 106 9.85 -10.85 -12.61
N ARG A 107 10.45 -9.91 -11.85
CA ARG A 107 11.08 -8.68 -12.35
C ARG A 107 12.43 -8.40 -11.67
N PRO A 108 13.35 -9.38 -11.58
CA PRO A 108 14.60 -9.20 -10.86
C PRO A 108 15.45 -8.10 -11.48
N THR A 109 16.02 -7.25 -10.63
CA THR A 109 16.87 -6.11 -11.05
C THR A 109 18.36 -6.44 -11.04
N GLY A 110 18.75 -7.61 -10.52
CA GLY A 110 20.15 -7.99 -10.28
C GLY A 110 20.77 -7.40 -9.00
N PHE A 111 20.10 -6.47 -8.33
CA PHE A 111 20.57 -5.86 -7.07
C PHE A 111 20.02 -6.55 -5.81
N GLY A 112 19.20 -7.60 -5.97
CA GLY A 112 18.45 -8.24 -4.89
C GLY A 112 17.18 -7.48 -4.53
N SER A 113 16.51 -7.94 -3.46
CA SER A 113 15.25 -7.35 -3.00
C SER A 113 15.45 -5.94 -2.47
N ALA A 114 14.55 -5.03 -2.83
CA ALA A 114 14.56 -3.66 -2.34
C ALA A 114 14.10 -3.55 -0.88
N ALA A 115 13.40 -4.57 -0.35
CA ALA A 115 12.92 -4.61 1.02
C ALA A 115 12.94 -6.05 1.56
N VAL A 116 13.54 -6.24 2.74
CA VAL A 116 13.41 -7.47 3.51
C VAL A 116 12.50 -7.19 4.69
N TYR A 117 11.46 -8.01 4.84
CA TYR A 117 10.51 -7.90 5.93
C TYR A 117 10.98 -8.79 7.07
N THR A 118 11.06 -8.24 8.27
CA THR A 118 11.55 -8.96 9.46
C THR A 118 10.58 -8.83 10.61
N ASP A 119 10.55 -9.86 11.46
CA ASP A 119 9.90 -9.76 12.76
C ASP A 119 10.66 -8.73 13.62
N ARG A 120 9.92 -7.82 14.26
CA ARG A 120 10.52 -6.68 14.98
C ARG A 120 11.29 -7.12 16.23
N ALA A 121 10.87 -8.20 16.89
CA ALA A 121 11.49 -8.64 18.14
C ALA A 121 12.77 -9.45 17.88
N THR A 122 12.75 -10.33 16.88
CA THR A 122 13.83 -11.27 16.60
C THR A 122 14.75 -10.83 15.46
N GLY A 123 14.31 -9.92 14.59
CA GLY A 123 15.02 -9.54 13.37
C GLY A 123 15.02 -10.60 12.28
N SER A 124 14.33 -11.73 12.50
CA SER A 124 14.29 -12.84 11.55
C SER A 124 13.44 -12.47 10.33
N PRO A 125 13.85 -12.84 9.10
CA PRO A 125 13.03 -12.64 7.91
C PRO A 125 11.66 -13.31 8.05
N VAL A 126 10.61 -12.62 7.58
CA VAL A 126 9.24 -13.12 7.51
C VAL A 126 8.75 -13.11 6.06
N ARG A 127 7.78 -13.96 5.77
CA ARG A 127 7.15 -14.07 4.45
C ARG A 127 5.63 -14.10 4.57
N LEU A 128 4.95 -13.79 3.47
CA LEU A 128 3.51 -13.98 3.37
C LEU A 128 3.20 -15.46 3.17
N ALA A 129 2.09 -15.89 3.75
CA ALA A 129 1.62 -17.26 3.74
C ALA A 129 0.08 -17.27 3.84
N PHE A 130 -0.56 -18.27 3.25
CA PHE A 130 -1.96 -18.58 3.52
C PHE A 130 -2.02 -19.52 4.70
N LEU A 131 -2.68 -19.10 5.78
CA LEU A 131 -2.86 -19.90 6.98
C LEU A 131 -4.35 -20.25 7.14
N ASP A 132 -4.65 -21.48 7.52
CA ASP A 132 -6.02 -21.86 7.90
C ASP A 132 -6.32 -21.53 9.38
N ALA A 133 -7.51 -21.93 9.84
CA ALA A 133 -7.97 -21.67 11.21
C ALA A 133 -7.13 -22.38 12.28
N ASP A 134 -6.44 -23.47 11.92
CA ASP A 134 -5.57 -24.22 12.82
C ASP A 134 -4.12 -23.69 12.78
N GLY A 135 -3.86 -22.67 11.95
CA GLY A 135 -2.55 -22.08 11.76
C GLY A 135 -1.64 -22.90 10.85
N VAL A 136 -2.19 -23.89 10.13
CA VAL A 136 -1.44 -24.64 9.12
C VAL A 136 -1.26 -23.78 7.89
N GLU A 137 -0.02 -23.79 7.38
CA GLU A 137 0.30 -23.09 6.16
C GLU A 137 -0.01 -23.91 4.91
N HIS A 138 -0.58 -23.26 3.91
CA HIS A 138 -0.91 -23.81 2.60
C HIS A 138 -0.10 -23.16 1.49
N ASP A 139 0.40 -23.97 0.55
CA ASP A 139 1.04 -23.48 -0.66
C ASP A 139 0.02 -22.72 -1.54
N THR A 140 0.49 -21.72 -2.29
CA THR A 140 -0.39 -20.94 -3.18
C THR A 140 -1.05 -21.83 -4.25
N ALA A 141 -0.39 -22.90 -4.70
CA ALA A 141 -0.96 -23.85 -5.67
C ALA A 141 -2.14 -24.65 -5.10
N ASP A 142 -2.21 -24.81 -3.78
CA ASP A 142 -3.26 -25.54 -3.07
C ASP A 142 -4.41 -24.63 -2.60
N VAL A 143 -4.27 -23.31 -2.75
CA VAL A 143 -5.27 -22.33 -2.33
C VAL A 143 -6.25 -22.03 -3.47
N ALA A 144 -7.53 -22.32 -3.21
CA ALA A 144 -8.63 -22.01 -4.15
C ALA A 144 -9.27 -20.64 -3.87
N VAL A 145 -9.45 -19.83 -4.92
CA VAL A 145 -10.24 -18.59 -4.85
C VAL A 145 -11.70 -18.90 -5.14
N VAL A 146 -12.51 -18.93 -4.08
CA VAL A 146 -13.97 -19.16 -4.17
C VAL A 146 -14.76 -17.85 -4.12
N ARG A 147 -15.93 -17.81 -4.77
CA ARG A 147 -16.81 -16.63 -4.73
C ARG A 147 -17.35 -16.41 -3.33
N GLY A 148 -17.03 -15.27 -2.73
CA GLY A 148 -17.60 -14.85 -1.45
C GLY A 148 -19.03 -14.28 -1.57
N PRO A 149 -19.70 -13.98 -0.43
CA PRO A 149 -21.08 -13.48 -0.40
C PRO A 149 -21.30 -12.19 -1.22
N GLY A 150 -20.29 -11.33 -1.33
CA GLY A 150 -20.34 -10.10 -2.13
C GLY A 150 -20.30 -10.32 -3.66
N ALA A 151 -19.96 -11.53 -4.12
CA ALA A 151 -19.87 -11.88 -5.53
C ALA A 151 -21.13 -12.57 -6.09
N ALA A 152 -22.14 -12.84 -5.25
CA ALA A 152 -23.43 -13.35 -5.70
C ALA A 152 -24.21 -12.22 -6.39
N SER A 153 -24.50 -12.36 -7.68
CA SER A 153 -25.47 -11.50 -8.36
C SER A 153 -26.83 -11.70 -7.70
N VAL A 154 -27.53 -10.62 -7.35
CA VAL A 154 -28.99 -10.70 -7.25
C VAL A 154 -29.46 -11.08 -8.65
N ALA A 155 -30.19 -12.20 -8.75
CA ALA A 155 -30.81 -12.68 -9.97
C ALA A 155 -31.71 -11.61 -10.61
#